data_AF-A0A5N6H8S3-F1
#
_entry.id   AF-A0A5N6H8S3-F1
#
_cell.length_a   1.000
_cell.length_b   1.000
_cell.length_c   1.000
_cell.angle_alpha   90.00
_cell.angle_beta   90.00
_cell.angle_gamma   90.00
#
_symmetry.space_group_name_H-M   'P 1'
#
loop_
_entity.id
_entity.type
_entity.pdbx_description
1 polymer ?
#
loop_
_entity_poly.entity_id
_entity_poly.type
_entity_poly.pdbx_seq_one_letter_code
_entity_poly.pdbx_strand_id
1 'polypeptide(L)'
;MEVIAQTGKRPRRLRTGIASGSTISPSLVKQVKRCMGVGKMLIAYGMTETIPLTFMTGLGDSDEKGATTVGRVMPHTTANVIDKNENILLRGERGELCARGYALQKGYWKSAAQTREVMKRDDNGVLWMHTGDQAMIGGENIFPREIEERLVSHPYISEASVVGIADPRYGEVVTSFLKAVDGVMRPGDQEVRKHVSNTLGQHNKPQYCF
;
A
#
# COMPACT_ATOMS: atom_id res chain seq x y z
N MET A 1 17.90 -8.33 7.61
CA MET A 1 18.20 -9.69 7.07
C MET A 1 19.68 -10.02 7.17
N GLU A 2 20.56 -9.04 6.92
CA GLU A 2 22.02 -9.18 6.98
C GLU A 2 22.54 -9.73 8.33
N VAL A 3 22.04 -9.22 9.46
CA VAL A 3 22.45 -9.70 10.80
C VAL A 3 22.09 -11.18 11.03
N ILE A 4 20.95 -11.66 10.53
CA ILE A 4 20.60 -13.09 10.63
C ILE A 4 21.46 -13.91 9.67
N ALA A 5 21.72 -13.41 8.47
CA ALA A 5 22.60 -14.06 7.51
C ALA A 5 24.04 -14.20 8.06
N GLN A 6 24.52 -13.21 8.80
CA GLN A 6 25.85 -13.21 9.41
C GLN A 6 25.94 -14.04 10.71
N THR A 7 24.88 -14.05 11.53
CA THR A 7 24.93 -14.66 12.88
C THR A 7 24.24 -16.02 12.99
N GLY A 8 23.38 -16.38 12.03
CA GLY A 8 22.53 -17.58 12.07
C GLY A 8 21.50 -17.61 13.20
N LYS A 9 21.42 -16.55 14.01
CA LYS A 9 20.62 -16.52 15.24
C LYS A 9 19.41 -15.60 15.08
N ARG A 10 18.22 -16.12 15.39
CA ARG A 10 17.00 -15.32 15.47
C ARG A 10 16.92 -14.55 16.80
N PRO A 11 16.37 -13.32 16.81
CA PRO A 11 16.11 -12.60 18.05
C PRO A 11 15.12 -13.38 18.94
N ARG A 12 15.46 -13.62 20.21
CA ARG A 12 14.63 -14.44 21.12
C ARG A 12 13.40 -13.73 21.70
N ARG A 13 13.37 -12.39 21.70
CA ARG A 13 12.32 -11.58 22.35
C ARG A 13 11.59 -10.64 21.38
N LEU A 14 11.88 -10.71 20.09
CA LEU A 14 11.26 -9.83 19.11
C LEU A 14 9.81 -10.29 18.84
N ARG A 15 8.84 -9.50 19.29
CA ARG A 15 7.41 -9.85 19.21
C ARG A 15 6.70 -9.30 17.98
N THR A 16 7.07 -8.09 17.57
CA THR A 16 6.32 -7.29 16.59
C THR A 16 7.30 -6.47 15.77
N GLY A 17 7.10 -6.45 14.45
CA GLY A 17 7.77 -5.50 13.57
C GLY A 17 6.80 -4.40 13.12
N ILE A 18 7.35 -3.24 12.78
CA ILE A 18 6.60 -2.14 12.15
C ILE A 18 7.30 -1.82 10.83
N ALA A 19 6.51 -1.68 9.76
CA ALA A 19 6.96 -1.18 8.47
C ALA A 19 6.15 0.07 8.10
N SER A 20 6.82 1.07 7.51
CA SER A 20 6.27 2.36 7.12
C SER A 20 7.15 3.00 6.05
N GLY A 21 6.71 4.11 5.48
CA GLY A 21 7.45 4.92 4.49
C GLY A 21 7.30 4.45 3.05
N SER A 22 6.98 3.18 2.81
CA SER A 22 6.61 2.67 1.51
C SER A 22 5.62 1.50 1.62
N THR A 23 4.99 1.18 0.48
CA THR A 23 4.18 -0.03 0.38
C THR A 23 5.05 -1.27 0.54
N ILE A 24 4.55 -2.24 1.31
CA ILE A 24 5.22 -3.52 1.53
C ILE A 24 4.34 -4.63 1.01
N SER A 25 4.90 -5.52 0.19
CA SER A 25 4.14 -6.64 -0.35
C SER A 25 3.77 -7.64 0.75
N PRO A 26 2.60 -8.30 0.68
CA PRO A 26 2.24 -9.35 1.62
C PRO A 26 3.25 -10.51 1.66
N SER A 27 3.91 -10.80 0.52
CA SER A 27 4.99 -11.78 0.43
C SER A 27 6.20 -11.41 1.29
N LEU A 28 6.64 -10.14 1.26
CA LEU A 28 7.73 -9.65 2.08
C LEU A 28 7.35 -9.65 3.56
N VAL A 29 6.12 -9.28 3.91
CA VAL A 29 5.59 -9.40 5.28
C VAL A 29 5.70 -10.85 5.78
N LYS A 30 5.24 -11.83 4.98
CA LYS A 30 5.33 -13.27 5.31
C LYS A 30 6.78 -13.71 5.47
N GLN A 31 7.68 -13.26 4.59
CA GLN A 31 9.11 -13.58 4.67
C GLN A 31 9.74 -13.02 5.95
N VAL A 32 9.47 -11.76 6.30
CA VAL A 32 9.99 -11.13 7.52
C VAL A 32 9.47 -11.86 8.76
N LYS A 33 8.18 -12.18 8.82
CA LYS A 33 7.60 -13.01 9.90
C LYS A 33 8.34 -14.33 10.06
N ARG A 34 8.54 -15.06 8.96
CA ARG A 34 9.23 -16.36 8.95
C ARG A 34 10.70 -16.26 9.37
N CYS A 35 11.44 -15.28 8.85
CA CYS A 35 12.88 -15.16 9.06
C CYS A 35 13.21 -14.57 10.44
N MET A 36 12.48 -13.54 10.87
CA MET A 36 12.72 -12.84 12.13
C MET A 36 11.99 -13.48 13.33
N GLY A 37 11.00 -14.35 13.09
CA GLY A 37 10.19 -14.98 14.13
C GLY A 37 9.18 -14.03 14.78
N VAL A 38 8.82 -12.92 14.12
CA VAL A 38 7.82 -11.97 14.65
C VAL A 38 6.41 -12.51 14.46
N GLY A 39 5.60 -12.43 15.52
CA GLY A 39 4.20 -12.88 15.48
C GLY A 39 3.31 -11.94 14.66
N LYS A 40 3.63 -10.63 14.69
CA LYS A 40 2.87 -9.59 14.00
C LYS A 40 3.77 -8.59 13.30
N MET A 41 3.32 -8.14 12.13
CA MET A 41 3.86 -6.99 11.40
C MET A 41 2.76 -5.94 11.37
N LEU A 42 3.07 -4.73 11.83
CA LEU A 42 2.19 -3.58 11.72
C LEU A 42 2.65 -2.74 10.54
N ILE A 43 1.70 -2.37 9.70
CA ILE A 43 1.90 -1.38 8.65
C ILE A 43 1.39 -0.04 9.14
N ALA A 44 2.18 0.98 8.89
CA ALA A 44 1.85 2.35 9.24
C ALA A 44 2.10 3.24 8.02
N TYR A 45 1.34 4.32 7.95
CA TYR A 45 1.50 5.37 6.95
C TYR A 45 1.59 6.72 7.65
N GLY A 46 2.43 7.57 7.14
CA GLY A 46 2.55 8.96 7.48
C GLY A 46 3.72 9.56 6.73
N MET A 47 3.87 10.86 6.86
CA MET A 47 4.92 11.64 6.22
C MET A 47 5.69 12.39 7.29
N THR A 48 6.83 12.97 6.91
CA THR A 48 7.65 13.78 7.82
C THR A 48 6.84 14.93 8.41
N GLU A 49 5.95 15.48 7.61
CA GLU A 49 5.07 16.61 7.87
C GLU A 49 3.92 16.29 8.84
N THR A 50 3.67 15.01 9.13
CA THR A 50 2.63 14.55 10.08
C THR A 50 3.19 13.77 11.27
N ILE A 51 4.49 13.91 11.56
CA ILE A 51 5.23 13.36 12.72
C ILE A 51 4.80 11.94 13.15
N PRO A 52 5.58 10.93 12.77
CA PRO A 52 5.72 10.43 11.41
C PRO A 52 4.55 9.52 10.99
N LEU A 53 3.50 9.39 11.80
CA LEU A 53 2.42 8.42 11.62
C LEU A 53 1.04 9.06 11.65
N THR A 54 0.32 8.94 10.53
CA THR A 54 -1.08 9.35 10.39
C THR A 54 -2.02 8.16 10.55
N PHE A 55 -1.63 6.98 10.04
CA PHE A 55 -2.41 5.74 10.09
C PHE A 55 -1.54 4.57 10.56
N MET A 56 -2.15 3.63 11.29
CA MET A 56 -1.50 2.37 11.64
C MET A 56 -2.50 1.23 11.79
N THR A 57 -2.07 0.04 11.37
CA THR A 57 -2.76 -1.23 11.64
C THR A 57 -2.62 -1.62 13.12
N GLY A 58 -3.61 -2.32 13.65
CA GLY A 58 -3.64 -2.78 15.04
C GLY A 58 -3.09 -4.20 15.22
N LEU A 59 -2.65 -4.51 16.44
CA LEU A 59 -2.16 -5.86 16.79
C LEU A 59 -3.21 -6.98 16.61
N GLY A 60 -4.49 -6.62 16.74
CA GLY A 60 -5.63 -7.52 16.55
C GLY A 60 -6.11 -7.65 15.10
N ASP A 61 -5.54 -6.91 14.15
CA ASP A 61 -5.94 -7.03 12.75
C ASP A 61 -5.49 -8.38 12.15
N SER A 62 -6.27 -8.87 11.19
CA SER A 62 -5.90 -10.04 10.40
C SER A 62 -4.63 -9.74 9.61
N ASP A 63 -3.86 -10.79 9.30
CA ASP A 63 -2.64 -10.64 8.50
C ASP A 63 -2.96 -10.05 7.10
N GLU A 64 -4.13 -10.36 6.56
CA GLU A 64 -4.63 -9.79 5.30
C GLU A 64 -4.85 -8.27 5.41
N LYS A 65 -5.60 -7.79 6.40
CA LYS A 65 -5.78 -6.34 6.63
C LYS A 65 -4.45 -5.63 6.86
N GLY A 66 -3.56 -6.29 7.59
CA GLY A 66 -2.19 -5.83 7.81
C GLY A 66 -1.42 -5.69 6.50
N ALA A 67 -1.68 -6.53 5.52
CA ALA A 67 -0.95 -6.53 4.26
C ALA A 67 -1.60 -5.66 3.17
N THR A 68 -2.91 -5.39 3.24
CA THR A 68 -3.66 -4.66 2.21
C THR A 68 -4.11 -3.26 2.61
N THR A 69 -3.89 -2.84 3.86
CA THR A 69 -4.28 -1.52 4.32
C THR A 69 -3.21 -0.90 5.20
N VAL A 70 -3.26 0.42 5.35
CA VAL A 70 -2.43 1.17 6.32
C VAL A 70 -3.11 1.31 7.69
N GLY A 71 -4.28 0.70 7.85
CA GLY A 71 -5.01 0.63 9.11
C GLY A 71 -5.90 1.84 9.38
N ARG A 72 -5.90 2.30 10.62
CA ARG A 72 -6.81 3.32 11.15
C ARG A 72 -6.06 4.60 11.49
N VAL A 73 -6.75 5.73 11.42
CA VAL A 73 -6.18 7.03 11.81
C VAL A 73 -5.71 6.98 13.26
N MET A 74 -4.55 7.57 13.52
CA MET A 74 -3.95 7.64 14.85
C MET A 74 -4.79 8.51 15.79
N PRO A 75 -4.71 8.30 17.13
CA PRO A 75 -5.39 9.14 18.10
C PRO A 75 -5.03 10.62 17.93
N HIS A 76 -6.00 11.50 18.18
CA HIS A 76 -5.85 12.96 18.05
C HIS A 76 -5.48 13.47 16.65
N THR A 77 -5.66 12.61 15.64
CA THR A 77 -5.52 12.93 14.22
C THR A 77 -6.87 12.72 13.53
N THR A 78 -7.19 13.57 12.57
CA THR A 78 -8.33 13.42 11.67
C THR A 78 -7.81 13.40 10.24
N ALA A 79 -8.42 12.61 9.38
CA ALA A 79 -8.06 12.53 7.98
C ALA A 79 -9.31 12.47 7.10
N ASN A 80 -9.25 13.17 5.98
CA ASN A 80 -10.28 13.21 4.95
C ASN A 80 -9.66 12.83 3.60
N VAL A 81 -10.49 12.35 2.68
CA VAL A 81 -10.12 12.20 1.28
C VAL A 81 -10.93 13.22 0.49
N ILE A 82 -10.29 14.01 -0.36
CA ILE A 82 -10.93 15.10 -1.12
C ILE A 82 -10.78 14.96 -2.63
N ASP A 83 -11.71 15.55 -3.37
CA ASP A 83 -11.60 15.71 -4.82
C ASP A 83 -10.77 16.96 -5.21
N LYS A 84 -10.68 17.23 -6.52
CA LYS A 84 -9.96 18.40 -7.07
C LYS A 84 -10.59 19.76 -6.72
N ASN A 85 -11.85 19.75 -6.30
CA ASN A 85 -12.60 20.94 -5.90
C ASN A 85 -12.62 21.08 -4.37
N GLU A 86 -11.79 20.31 -3.65
CA GLU A 86 -11.69 20.28 -2.19
C GLU A 86 -12.95 19.77 -1.46
N ASN A 87 -13.84 19.06 -2.16
CA ASN A 87 -14.99 18.40 -1.53
C ASN A 87 -14.57 17.08 -0.86
N ILE A 88 -15.07 16.82 0.34
CA ILE A 88 -14.86 15.55 1.04
C ILE A 88 -15.61 14.43 0.31
N LEU A 89 -14.88 13.38 -0.05
CA LEU A 89 -15.38 12.20 -0.74
C LEU A 89 -16.00 11.18 0.22
N LEU A 90 -16.91 10.36 -0.31
CA LEU A 90 -17.50 9.23 0.41
C LEU A 90 -16.52 8.06 0.53
N ARG A 91 -16.84 7.10 1.40
CA ARG A 91 -16.06 5.86 1.51
C ARG A 91 -16.12 5.08 0.20
N GLY A 92 -14.98 4.54 -0.21
CA GLY A 92 -14.82 3.83 -1.48
C GLY A 92 -14.44 4.72 -2.67
N GLU A 93 -14.43 6.04 -2.50
CA GLU A 93 -13.98 6.97 -3.53
C GLU A 93 -12.50 7.33 -3.33
N ARG A 94 -11.81 7.58 -4.44
CA ARG A 94 -10.38 7.88 -4.46
C ARG A 94 -10.15 9.37 -4.65
N GLY A 95 -9.24 9.92 -3.86
CA GLY A 95 -8.88 11.34 -3.92
C GLY A 95 -7.62 11.65 -3.13
N GLU A 96 -7.32 12.93 -2.95
CA GLU A 96 -6.18 13.36 -2.16
C GLU A 96 -6.44 13.12 -0.67
N LEU A 97 -5.46 12.55 0.03
CA LEU A 97 -5.49 12.45 1.49
C LEU A 97 -5.10 13.79 2.13
N CYS A 98 -5.93 14.26 3.06
CA CYS A 98 -5.61 15.41 3.90
C CYS A 98 -5.67 14.99 5.37
N ALA A 99 -4.73 15.49 6.16
CA ALA A 99 -4.65 15.20 7.59
C ALA A 99 -4.67 16.49 8.42
N ARG A 100 -5.28 16.43 9.60
CA ARG A 100 -5.16 17.47 10.64
C ARG A 100 -4.97 16.85 12.01
N GLY A 101 -4.47 17.64 12.93
CA GLY A 101 -4.31 17.24 14.32
C GLY A 101 -3.05 17.79 14.93
N TYR A 102 -2.67 17.25 16.09
CA TYR A 102 -1.50 17.72 16.83
C TYR A 102 -0.18 17.40 16.14
N ALA A 103 -0.17 16.38 15.27
CA ALA A 103 1.05 15.85 14.66
C ALA A 103 1.51 16.65 13.43
N LEU A 104 0.82 17.73 13.07
CA LEU A 104 1.22 18.56 11.94
C LEU A 104 2.54 19.29 12.22
N GLN A 105 3.40 19.34 11.21
CA GLN A 105 4.58 20.19 11.21
C GLN A 105 4.22 21.67 11.37
N LYS A 106 5.21 22.47 11.79
CA LYS A 106 5.08 23.95 11.81
C LYS A 106 5.20 24.57 10.41
N GLY A 107 5.82 23.86 9.47
CA GLY A 107 6.10 24.32 8.12
C GLY A 107 7.55 24.08 7.71
N TYR A 108 7.83 24.33 6.43
CA TYR A 108 9.14 24.16 5.83
C TYR A 108 10.08 25.31 6.21
N TRP A 109 11.32 24.96 6.58
CA TRP A 109 12.32 25.92 7.00
C TRP A 109 12.62 26.95 5.90
N LYS A 110 12.52 28.24 6.24
CA LYS A 110 12.70 29.38 5.31
C LYS A 110 11.84 29.32 4.03
N SER A 111 10.76 28.54 4.03
CA SER A 111 9.89 28.38 2.86
C SER A 111 8.43 28.52 3.23
N ALA A 112 8.04 29.77 3.52
CA ALA A 112 6.66 30.11 3.88
C ALA A 112 5.69 29.90 2.70
N ALA A 113 6.16 30.04 1.46
CA ALA A 113 5.35 29.79 0.26
C ALA A 113 4.95 28.31 0.15
N GLN A 114 5.92 27.39 0.15
CA GLN A 114 5.66 25.95 0.11
C GLN A 114 4.84 25.49 1.33
N THR A 115 5.09 26.10 2.50
CA THR A 115 4.27 25.82 3.69
C THR A 115 2.81 26.13 3.43
N ARG A 116 2.48 27.28 2.84
CA ARG A 116 1.09 27.66 2.54
C ARG A 116 0.45 26.83 1.43
N GLU A 117 1.24 26.25 0.52
CA GLU A 117 0.72 25.39 -0.54
C GLU A 117 0.12 24.09 0.03
N VAL A 118 0.77 23.49 1.02
CA VAL A 118 0.35 22.21 1.60
C VAL A 118 -0.38 22.34 2.94
N MET A 119 -0.14 23.41 3.70
CA MET A 119 -0.81 23.68 4.98
C MET A 119 -1.91 24.74 4.79
N LYS A 120 -3.11 24.28 4.46
CA LYS A 120 -4.26 25.15 4.16
C LYS A 120 -5.26 25.21 5.31
N ARG A 121 -5.93 26.33 5.48
CA ARG A 121 -7.03 26.46 6.44
C ARG A 121 -8.36 26.35 5.70
N ASP A 122 -9.29 25.59 6.27
CA ASP A 122 -10.68 25.59 5.81
C ASP A 122 -11.43 26.85 6.29
N ASP A 123 -12.70 26.97 5.87
CA ASP A 123 -13.58 28.10 6.23
C ASP A 123 -13.78 28.26 7.74
N ASN A 124 -13.58 27.20 8.53
CA ASN A 124 -13.67 27.21 9.98
C ASN A 124 -12.32 27.55 10.64
N GLY A 125 -11.30 27.88 9.85
CA GLY A 125 -9.95 28.20 10.29
C GLY A 125 -9.15 26.97 10.74
N VAL A 126 -9.62 25.76 10.49
CA VAL A 126 -8.91 24.53 10.87
C VAL A 126 -7.79 24.27 9.87
N LEU A 127 -6.59 24.03 10.38
CA LEU A 127 -5.40 23.78 9.56
C LEU A 127 -5.31 22.32 9.13
N TRP A 128 -5.17 22.10 7.83
CA TRP A 128 -5.05 20.80 7.18
C TRP A 128 -3.74 20.72 6.39
N MET A 129 -3.10 19.55 6.45
CA MET A 129 -1.98 19.16 5.61
C MET A 129 -2.51 18.39 4.41
N HIS A 130 -2.30 18.91 3.21
CA HIS A 130 -2.49 18.27 1.92
C HIS A 130 -1.28 17.38 1.64
N THR A 131 -1.45 16.06 1.64
CA THR A 131 -0.30 15.15 1.53
C THR A 131 0.16 14.98 0.08
N GLY A 132 -0.68 15.31 -0.91
CA GLY A 132 -0.47 14.98 -2.32
C GLY A 132 -0.65 13.49 -2.65
N ASP A 133 -0.86 12.63 -1.64
CA ASP A 133 -1.03 11.19 -1.85
C ASP A 133 -2.48 10.85 -2.20
N GLN A 134 -2.65 9.91 -3.14
CA GLN A 134 -3.95 9.34 -3.46
C GLN A 134 -4.33 8.26 -2.44
N ALA A 135 -5.52 8.39 -1.86
CA ALA A 135 -6.05 7.45 -0.89
C ALA A 135 -7.53 7.15 -1.14
N MET A 136 -8.01 6.08 -0.51
CA MET A 136 -9.41 5.69 -0.47
C MET A 136 -9.71 5.13 0.92
N ILE A 137 -10.81 5.56 1.52
CA ILE A 137 -11.26 5.03 2.81
C ILE A 137 -12.22 3.87 2.55
N GLY A 138 -11.82 2.65 2.92
CA GLY A 138 -12.70 1.48 2.89
C GLY A 138 -12.68 0.66 1.59
N GLY A 139 -11.57 0.64 0.86
CA GLY A 139 -11.36 -0.31 -0.25
C GLY A 139 -10.08 -1.15 -0.10
N GLU A 140 -9.73 -1.90 -1.15
CA GLU A 140 -8.63 -2.88 -1.16
C GLU A 140 -7.42 -2.33 -1.94
N ASN A 141 -6.20 -2.41 -1.38
CA ASN A 141 -4.99 -2.11 -2.13
C ASN A 141 -4.56 -3.31 -2.97
N ILE A 142 -4.19 -3.04 -4.21
CA ILE A 142 -3.61 -4.02 -5.14
C ILE A 142 -2.10 -3.79 -5.20
N PHE A 143 -1.30 -4.84 -4.98
CA PHE A 143 0.16 -4.76 -5.06
C PHE A 143 0.66 -5.46 -6.33
N PRO A 144 1.11 -4.70 -7.35
CA PRO A 144 1.61 -5.27 -8.60
C PRO A 144 2.65 -6.36 -8.38
N ARG A 145 3.61 -6.13 -7.48
CA ARG A 145 4.66 -7.08 -7.14
C ARG A 145 4.15 -8.44 -6.65
N GLU A 146 3.07 -8.48 -5.87
CA GLU A 146 2.52 -9.76 -5.41
C GLU A 146 1.91 -10.55 -6.57
N ILE A 147 1.27 -9.84 -7.51
CA ILE A 147 0.72 -10.42 -8.73
C ILE A 147 1.85 -10.89 -9.64
N GLU A 148 2.90 -10.10 -9.84
CA GLU A 148 4.11 -10.46 -10.60
C GLU A 148 4.77 -11.72 -10.03
N GLU A 149 5.04 -11.75 -8.72
CA GLU A 149 5.62 -12.92 -8.04
C GLU A 149 4.74 -14.16 -8.21
N ARG A 150 3.41 -13.99 -8.20
CA ARG A 150 2.50 -15.10 -8.44
C ARG A 150 2.51 -15.55 -9.90
N LEU A 151 2.55 -14.62 -10.85
CA LEU A 151 2.61 -14.92 -12.28
C LEU A 151 3.91 -15.65 -12.63
N VAL A 152 5.06 -15.18 -12.14
CA VAL A 152 6.38 -15.81 -12.34
C VAL A 152 6.45 -17.20 -11.69
N SER A 153 5.64 -17.49 -10.68
CA SER A 153 5.57 -18.86 -10.13
C SER A 153 4.80 -19.84 -11.02
N HIS A 154 4.31 -19.42 -12.20
CA HIS A 154 3.70 -20.32 -13.19
C HIS A 154 4.81 -21.00 -14.01
N PRO A 155 4.75 -22.33 -14.27
CA PRO A 155 5.81 -23.05 -14.97
C PRO A 155 6.20 -22.52 -16.36
N TYR A 156 5.28 -21.79 -16.99
CA TYR A 156 5.43 -21.29 -18.36
C TYR A 156 5.69 -19.78 -18.46
N ILE A 157 5.86 -19.09 -17.34
CA ILE A 157 6.12 -17.64 -17.30
C ILE A 157 7.51 -17.42 -16.70
N SER A 158 8.40 -16.77 -17.45
CA SER A 158 9.76 -16.44 -17.00
C SER A 158 9.81 -15.08 -16.33
N GLU A 159 9.05 -14.11 -16.83
CA GLU A 159 8.99 -12.74 -16.31
C GLU A 159 7.55 -12.21 -16.40
N ALA A 160 7.17 -11.35 -15.45
CA ALA A 160 5.89 -10.67 -15.45
C ALA A 160 6.05 -9.24 -14.93
N SER A 161 5.36 -8.30 -15.57
CA SER A 161 5.22 -6.91 -15.12
C SER A 161 3.74 -6.57 -15.02
N VAL A 162 3.32 -5.99 -13.90
CA VAL A 162 1.93 -5.66 -13.63
C VAL A 162 1.76 -4.16 -13.48
N VAL A 163 0.76 -3.62 -14.16
CA VAL A 163 0.44 -2.19 -14.15
C VAL A 163 -1.07 -1.99 -13.99
N GLY A 164 -1.47 -0.90 -13.35
CA GLY A 164 -2.84 -0.42 -13.39
C GLY A 164 -3.06 0.36 -14.68
N ILE A 165 -4.14 0.05 -15.41
CA ILE A 165 -4.59 0.87 -16.55
C ILE A 165 -5.95 1.47 -16.23
N ALA A 166 -6.22 2.65 -16.77
CA ALA A 166 -7.49 3.34 -16.56
C ALA A 166 -8.68 2.48 -17.06
N ASP A 167 -9.73 2.39 -16.25
CA ASP A 167 -10.97 1.68 -16.56
C ASP A 167 -12.18 2.56 -16.22
N PRO A 168 -13.16 2.73 -17.13
CA PRO A 168 -14.31 3.61 -16.91
C PRO A 168 -15.20 3.22 -15.72
N ARG A 169 -15.18 1.95 -15.30
CA ARG A 169 -16.05 1.42 -14.26
C ARG A 169 -15.33 1.33 -12.91
N TYR A 170 -14.08 0.91 -12.91
CA TYR A 170 -13.31 0.66 -11.68
C TYR A 170 -12.23 1.71 -11.40
N GLY A 171 -12.11 2.73 -12.25
CA GLY A 171 -11.04 3.72 -12.19
C GLY A 171 -9.73 3.17 -12.76
N GLU A 172 -9.22 2.09 -12.17
CA GLU A 172 -8.07 1.34 -12.67
C GLU A 172 -8.32 -0.18 -12.57
N VAL A 173 -7.81 -0.93 -13.55
CA VAL A 173 -7.82 -2.40 -13.54
C VAL A 173 -6.41 -2.95 -13.73
N VAL A 174 -6.18 -4.12 -13.15
CA VAL A 174 -4.90 -4.83 -13.25
C VAL A 174 -4.66 -5.30 -14.68
N THR A 175 -3.49 -4.99 -15.22
CA THR A 175 -2.99 -5.50 -16.49
C THR A 175 -1.63 -6.14 -16.29
N SER A 176 -1.39 -7.30 -16.91
CA SER A 176 -0.12 -8.01 -16.83
C SER A 176 0.53 -8.17 -18.21
N PHE A 177 1.82 -7.92 -18.30
CA PHE A 177 2.68 -8.24 -19.43
C PHE A 177 3.53 -9.45 -19.07
N LEU A 178 3.48 -10.51 -19.87
CA LEU A 178 4.09 -11.80 -19.56
C LEU A 178 5.12 -12.17 -20.61
N LYS A 179 6.28 -12.64 -20.15
CA LYS A 179 7.26 -13.33 -20.98
C LYS A 179 7.15 -14.82 -20.71
N ALA A 180 6.97 -15.61 -21.76
CA ALA A 180 6.99 -17.07 -21.64
C ALA A 180 8.40 -17.58 -21.36
N VAL A 181 8.51 -18.80 -20.82
CA VAL A 181 9.79 -19.52 -20.77
C VAL A 181 10.25 -19.83 -22.19
N ASP A 182 11.56 -19.72 -22.46
CA ASP A 182 12.13 -19.97 -23.78
C ASP A 182 11.76 -21.37 -24.30
N GLY A 183 11.24 -21.41 -25.53
CA GLY A 183 10.80 -22.65 -26.17
C GLY A 183 9.43 -23.19 -25.70
N VAL A 184 8.73 -22.48 -24.81
CA VAL A 184 7.39 -22.85 -24.33
C VAL A 184 6.36 -21.84 -24.82
N MET A 185 5.19 -22.34 -25.20
CA MET A 185 4.06 -21.48 -25.57
C MET A 185 3.51 -20.77 -24.33
N ARG A 186 3.19 -19.48 -24.48
CA ARG A 186 2.56 -18.69 -23.43
C ARG A 186 1.23 -19.34 -22.98
N PRO A 187 0.96 -19.40 -21.65
CA PRO A 187 -0.32 -19.88 -21.14
C PRO A 187 -1.49 -18.99 -21.60
N GLY A 188 -2.68 -19.57 -21.71
CA GLY A 188 -3.87 -18.82 -22.10
C GLY A 188 -4.32 -17.83 -21.01
N ASP A 189 -4.95 -16.72 -21.39
CA ASP A 189 -5.34 -15.67 -20.44
C ASP A 189 -6.25 -16.18 -19.30
N GLN A 190 -7.14 -17.13 -19.59
CA GLN A 190 -7.98 -17.76 -18.56
C GLN A 190 -7.17 -18.57 -17.55
N GLU A 191 -6.14 -19.28 -18.02
CA GLU A 191 -5.22 -20.06 -17.18
C GLU A 191 -4.42 -19.13 -16.26
N VAL A 192 -3.86 -18.06 -16.83
CA VAL A 192 -3.14 -17.01 -16.07
C VAL A 192 -4.03 -16.43 -14.97
N ARG A 193 -5.25 -16.01 -15.32
CA ARG A 193 -6.22 -15.46 -14.38
C ARG A 193 -6.59 -16.45 -13.26
N LYS A 194 -6.76 -17.73 -13.61
CA LYS A 194 -7.04 -18.79 -12.65
C LYS A 194 -5.86 -19.01 -11.70
N HIS A 195 -4.64 -19.02 -12.23
CA HIS A 195 -3.41 -19.18 -11.45
C HIS A 195 -3.22 -18.08 -10.40
N VAL A 196 -3.59 -16.83 -10.73
CA VAL A 196 -3.59 -15.71 -9.77
C VAL A 196 -4.69 -15.87 -8.72
N SER A 197 -5.94 -16.06 -9.16
CA SER A 197 -7.12 -16.13 -8.27
C SER A 197 -7.19 -17.38 -7.38
N ASN A 198 -6.42 -18.43 -7.68
CA ASN A 198 -6.27 -19.60 -6.80
C ASN A 198 -5.56 -19.26 -5.48
N THR A 199 -4.77 -18.19 -5.44
CA THR A 199 -3.96 -17.81 -4.27
C THR A 199 -4.27 -16.39 -3.78
N LEU A 200 -4.51 -15.46 -4.70
CA LEU A 200 -4.81 -14.06 -4.40
C LEU A 200 -6.31 -13.79 -4.54
N GLY A 201 -6.81 -12.74 -3.90
CA GLY A 201 -8.21 -12.31 -4.00
C GLY A 201 -8.63 -11.96 -5.43
N GLN A 202 -9.93 -12.02 -5.71
CA GLN A 202 -10.48 -11.80 -7.07
C GLN A 202 -10.11 -10.42 -7.66
N HIS A 203 -9.99 -9.40 -6.81
CA HIS A 203 -9.58 -8.05 -7.22
C HIS A 203 -8.14 -7.98 -7.78
N ASN A 204 -7.28 -8.96 -7.49
CA ASN A 204 -5.90 -9.00 -8.00
C ASN A 204 -5.77 -9.66 -9.38
N LYS A 205 -6.87 -10.20 -9.93
CA LYS A 205 -6.87 -10.88 -11.22
C LYS A 205 -6.60 -9.88 -12.35
N PRO A 206 -5.61 -10.13 -13.23
CA PRO A 206 -5.42 -9.30 -14.41
C PRO A 206 -6.66 -9.31 -15.31
N GLN A 207 -7.21 -8.14 -15.57
CA GLN A 207 -8.28 -7.93 -16.53
C GLN A 207 -7.75 -8.07 -17.96
N TYR A 208 -6.51 -7.68 -18.20
CA TYR A 208 -5.83 -7.86 -19.49
C TYR A 208 -4.49 -8.55 -19.29
N CYS A 209 -4.17 -9.48 -20.19
CA CYS A 209 -2.89 -10.19 -20.20
C CYS A 209 -2.26 -10.01 -21.59
N PHE A 210 -1.07 -9.43 -21.66
CA PHE A 210 -0.31 -9.19 -22.91
C PHE A 210 0.98 -9.98 -22.94
#